data_AF-A0A7C7JCK6-F1
#
_entry.id   AF-A0A7C7JCK6-F1
#
_cell.length_a   1.000
_cell.length_b   1.000
_cell.length_c   1.000
_cell.angle_alpha   90.00
_cell.angle_beta   90.00
_cell.angle_gamma   90.00
#
_symmetry.space_group_name_H-M   'P 1'
#
loop_
_entity.id
_entity.type
_entity.pdbx_description
1 polymer ?
#
loop_
_entity_poly.entity_id
_entity_poly.type
_entity_poly.pdbx_seq_one_letter_code
_entity_poly.pdbx_strand_id
1 'polypeptide(L)'
;VLSQSWAERKRQILIILPAALREQWKRELAEKFFIDSIILESKNFNQMIKEEVPNPFDQPDKIVLCSYHFAKGKSEHIQRIPWDVVVLDEAHRLRNVYRKDNKIARVIRDAIEGMPKILLTATPLQNSLMELFGLVSFIDPHVFGSEAYFRAEFSRKAADVSAAEFQRLRERIQPICQRTLRRQVLEYIRYTNRISITQDFTPTDEELTLYEGVSAYLQRRDSYALPAGQRTLMTLVLRKILASSSFAIANTLASMATRLTRKLEAAEQEAANEADIGDDYDVLNETRDEWNSENTVNDEETKEPSSAEALARIREEIKAETD
;
A
#
# COMPACT_ATOMS: atom_id res chain seq x y z
N VAL A 1 -21.54 -11.98 -10.86
CA VAL A 1 -22.01 -10.60 -10.58
C VAL A 1 -21.79 -9.69 -11.78
N LEU A 2 -20.57 -9.36 -12.18
CA LEU A 2 -20.31 -8.44 -13.30
C LEU A 2 -21.02 -8.83 -14.61
N SER A 3 -20.89 -10.09 -15.05
CA SER A 3 -21.59 -10.56 -16.27
C SER A 3 -23.12 -10.50 -16.16
N GLN A 4 -23.66 -10.68 -14.95
CA GLN A 4 -25.09 -10.56 -14.70
C GLN A 4 -25.53 -9.10 -14.77
N SER A 5 -24.83 -8.17 -14.09
CA SER A 5 -25.08 -6.74 -14.20
C SER A 5 -25.03 -6.29 -15.66
N TRP A 6 -24.02 -6.75 -16.40
CA TRP A 6 -23.87 -6.48 -17.83
C TRP A 6 -25.07 -6.97 -18.65
N ALA A 7 -25.56 -8.17 -18.38
CA ALA A 7 -26.75 -8.74 -19.03
C ALA A 7 -28.04 -7.98 -18.67
N GLU A 8 -28.17 -7.50 -17.43
CA GLU A 8 -29.29 -6.67 -16.94
C GLU A 8 -29.23 -5.21 -17.44
N ARG A 9 -28.30 -4.87 -18.34
CA ARG A 9 -28.01 -3.51 -18.83
C ARG A 9 -27.61 -2.51 -17.74
N LYS A 10 -27.09 -3.00 -16.62
CA LYS A 10 -26.36 -2.22 -15.62
C LYS A 10 -24.92 -2.06 -16.09
N ARG A 11 -24.67 -1.02 -16.88
CA ARG A 11 -23.43 -0.83 -17.66
C ARG A 11 -22.45 0.15 -17.02
N GLN A 12 -22.89 0.96 -16.05
CA GLN A 12 -22.00 1.84 -15.31
C GLN A 12 -21.29 1.02 -14.24
N ILE A 13 -20.18 0.38 -14.61
CA ILE A 13 -19.38 -0.46 -13.73
C ILE A 13 -17.96 0.10 -13.60
N LEU A 14 -17.55 0.37 -12.36
CA LEU A 14 -16.22 0.81 -12.01
C LEU A 14 -15.48 -0.29 -11.26
N ILE A 15 -14.25 -0.59 -11.65
CA ILE A 15 -13.35 -1.46 -10.89
C ILE A 15 -12.11 -0.64 -10.51
N ILE A 16 -11.87 -0.51 -9.20
CA ILE A 16 -10.67 0.11 -8.65
C ILE A 16 -9.79 -0.99 -8.08
N LEU A 17 -8.54 -1.04 -8.51
CA LEU A 17 -7.64 -2.14 -8.20
C LEU A 17 -6.17 -1.71 -8.14
N PRO A 18 -5.24 -2.53 -7.61
CA PRO A 18 -3.80 -2.25 -7.69
C PRO A 18 -3.34 -2.04 -9.14
N ALA A 19 -2.39 -1.13 -9.34
CA ALA A 19 -1.94 -0.76 -10.68
C ALA A 19 -1.43 -1.96 -11.50
N ALA A 20 -0.76 -2.91 -10.84
CA ALA A 20 -0.22 -4.13 -11.43
C ALA A 20 -1.29 -5.12 -11.96
N LEU A 21 -2.51 -5.07 -11.44
CA LEU A 21 -3.57 -6.02 -11.81
C LEU A 21 -4.46 -5.55 -12.97
N ARG A 22 -4.32 -4.30 -13.44
CA ARG A 22 -5.25 -3.67 -14.41
C ARG A 22 -5.26 -4.38 -15.76
N GLU A 23 -4.08 -4.70 -16.29
CA GLU A 23 -3.97 -5.43 -17.55
C GLU A 23 -4.47 -6.88 -17.43
N GLN A 24 -4.22 -7.52 -16.28
CA GLN A 24 -4.78 -8.85 -16.02
C GLN A 24 -6.31 -8.80 -15.99
N TRP A 25 -6.92 -7.86 -15.28
CA TRP A 25 -8.37 -7.69 -15.25
C TRP A 25 -8.95 -7.41 -16.63
N LYS A 26 -8.35 -6.50 -17.39
CA LYS A 26 -8.76 -6.20 -18.78
C LYS A 26 -8.76 -7.45 -19.65
N ARG A 27 -7.65 -8.22 -19.60
CA ARG A 27 -7.50 -9.47 -20.35
C ARG A 27 -8.55 -10.49 -19.92
N GLU A 28 -8.74 -10.71 -18.63
CA GLU A 28 -9.70 -11.69 -18.13
C GLU A 28 -11.15 -11.33 -18.47
N LEU A 29 -11.52 -10.05 -18.38
CA LEU A 29 -12.84 -9.56 -18.80
C LEU A 29 -13.10 -9.83 -20.28
N ALA A 30 -12.11 -9.58 -21.14
CA ALA A 30 -12.23 -9.81 -22.58
C ALA A 30 -12.25 -11.31 -22.93
N GLU A 31 -11.29 -12.08 -22.43
CA GLU A 31 -11.08 -13.49 -22.84
C GLU A 31 -12.10 -14.45 -22.23
N LYS A 32 -12.44 -14.28 -20.95
CA LYS A 32 -13.30 -15.24 -20.22
C LYS A 32 -14.76 -14.85 -20.26
N PHE A 33 -15.05 -13.54 -20.32
CA PHE A 33 -16.40 -13.02 -20.19
C PHE A 33 -16.89 -12.25 -21.41
N PHE A 34 -16.04 -11.99 -22.41
CA PHE A 34 -16.37 -11.23 -23.61
C PHE A 34 -16.93 -9.83 -23.31
N ILE A 35 -16.40 -9.19 -22.25
CA ILE A 35 -16.78 -7.85 -21.82
C ILE A 35 -15.62 -6.90 -22.12
N ASP A 36 -15.91 -5.85 -22.89
CA ASP A 36 -14.91 -4.81 -23.17
C ASP A 36 -14.69 -3.91 -21.95
N SER A 37 -13.47 -3.44 -21.79
CA SER A 37 -13.08 -2.60 -20.68
C SER A 37 -11.99 -1.60 -21.08
N ILE A 38 -11.99 -0.46 -20.41
CA ILE A 38 -11.04 0.62 -20.62
C ILE A 38 -10.27 0.88 -19.32
N ILE A 39 -8.95 0.92 -19.43
CA ILE A 39 -8.09 1.35 -18.34
C ILE A 39 -7.94 2.86 -18.43
N LEU A 40 -8.39 3.60 -17.42
CA LEU A 40 -8.18 5.05 -17.34
C LEU A 40 -6.89 5.36 -16.56
N GLU A 41 -6.08 6.23 -17.16
CA GLU A 41 -4.80 6.73 -16.67
C GLU A 41 -4.67 8.22 -16.98
N SER A 42 -3.70 8.90 -16.37
CA SER A 42 -3.50 10.34 -16.58
C SER A 42 -3.38 10.72 -18.06
N LYS A 43 -2.66 9.91 -18.85
CA LYS A 43 -2.42 10.20 -20.27
C LYS A 43 -3.72 10.17 -21.10
N ASN A 44 -4.45 9.07 -21.07
CA ASN A 44 -5.67 8.93 -21.87
C ASN A 44 -6.83 9.77 -21.30
N PHE A 45 -6.93 9.93 -19.98
CA PHE A 45 -7.92 10.80 -19.37
C PHE A 45 -7.75 12.24 -19.84
N ASN A 46 -6.53 12.77 -19.77
CA ASN A 46 -6.26 14.15 -20.19
C ASN A 46 -6.44 14.32 -21.71
N GLN A 47 -6.17 13.27 -22.50
CA GLN A 47 -6.47 13.28 -23.92
C GLN A 47 -7.98 13.38 -24.17
N MET A 48 -8.80 12.57 -23.51
CA MET A 48 -10.26 12.61 -23.67
C MET A 48 -10.85 13.96 -23.26
N ILE A 49 -10.31 14.58 -22.19
CA ILE A 49 -10.70 15.94 -21.81
C ILE A 49 -10.35 16.96 -22.91
N LYS A 50 -9.19 16.84 -23.56
CA LYS A 50 -8.80 17.70 -24.69
C LYS A 50 -9.67 17.49 -25.92
N GLU A 51 -10.17 16.27 -26.11
CA GLU A 51 -11.14 15.90 -27.16
C GLU A 51 -12.58 16.29 -26.78
N GLU A 52 -12.75 17.14 -25.76
CA GLU A 52 -14.04 17.67 -25.29
C GLU A 52 -15.02 16.60 -24.79
N VAL A 53 -14.52 15.42 -24.37
CA VAL A 53 -15.33 14.41 -23.68
C VAL A 53 -15.75 14.96 -22.31
N PRO A 54 -17.06 15.12 -22.00
CA PRO A 54 -17.51 15.78 -20.78
C PRO A 54 -17.04 15.10 -19.49
N ASN A 55 -17.06 13.75 -19.47
CA ASN A 55 -16.51 12.96 -18.38
C ASN A 55 -15.91 11.66 -18.94
N PRO A 56 -14.56 11.50 -18.91
CA PRO A 56 -13.92 10.27 -19.38
C PRO A 56 -14.35 8.99 -18.66
N PHE A 57 -14.92 9.09 -17.45
CA PHE A 57 -15.48 7.95 -16.74
C PHE A 57 -16.85 7.50 -17.26
N ASP A 58 -17.55 8.31 -18.05
CA ASP A 58 -18.84 7.94 -18.63
C ASP A 58 -18.63 7.07 -19.88
N GLN A 59 -18.59 5.75 -19.68
CA GLN A 59 -18.27 4.76 -20.71
C GLN A 59 -19.43 3.76 -20.83
N PRO A 60 -20.45 4.04 -21.66
CA PRO A 60 -21.70 3.26 -21.67
C PRO A 60 -21.54 1.79 -22.10
N ASP A 61 -20.50 1.49 -22.88
CA ASP A 61 -20.26 0.14 -23.43
C ASP A 61 -19.00 -0.54 -22.90
N LYS A 62 -18.33 0.05 -21.89
CA LYS A 62 -17.08 -0.50 -21.34
C LYS A 62 -17.05 -0.45 -19.83
N ILE A 63 -16.54 -1.51 -19.21
CA ILE A 63 -16.18 -1.45 -17.78
C ILE A 63 -14.98 -0.53 -17.61
N VAL A 64 -15.04 0.40 -16.65
CA VAL A 64 -13.93 1.31 -16.35
C VAL A 64 -13.02 0.68 -15.30
N LEU A 65 -11.73 0.59 -15.61
CA LEU A 65 -10.68 0.09 -14.73
C LEU A 65 -9.75 1.24 -14.35
N CYS A 66 -9.45 1.42 -13.07
CA CYS A 66 -8.46 2.40 -12.64
C CYS A 66 -7.72 2.00 -11.36
N SER A 67 -6.60 2.68 -11.09
CA SER A 67 -5.85 2.47 -9.84
C SER A 67 -6.41 3.31 -8.70
N TYR A 68 -6.18 2.88 -7.45
CA TYR A 68 -6.59 3.64 -6.26
C TYR A 68 -6.08 5.09 -6.25
N HIS A 69 -4.81 5.31 -6.61
CA HIS A 69 -4.23 6.66 -6.66
C HIS A 69 -4.89 7.53 -7.74
N PHE A 70 -5.14 6.94 -8.91
CA PHE A 70 -5.82 7.65 -9.99
C PHE A 70 -7.26 8.00 -9.62
N ALA A 71 -7.99 7.04 -9.04
CA ALA A 71 -9.36 7.23 -8.57
C ALA A 71 -9.46 8.37 -7.55
N LYS A 72 -8.55 8.41 -6.57
CA LYS A 72 -8.46 9.52 -5.60
C LYS A 72 -8.29 10.87 -6.31
N GLY A 73 -7.35 10.94 -7.25
CA GLY A 73 -7.06 12.17 -8.00
C GLY A 73 -8.20 12.65 -8.91
N LYS A 74 -9.14 11.75 -9.26
CA LYS A 74 -10.28 12.03 -10.15
C LYS A 74 -11.63 11.77 -9.47
N SER A 75 -11.68 11.83 -8.14
CA SER A 75 -12.85 11.53 -7.32
C SER A 75 -14.11 12.32 -7.71
N GLU A 76 -13.97 13.61 -8.03
CA GLU A 76 -15.08 14.45 -8.49
C GLU A 76 -15.72 13.94 -9.79
N HIS A 77 -14.93 13.33 -10.68
CA HIS A 77 -15.43 12.77 -11.94
C HIS A 77 -16.15 11.44 -11.70
N ILE A 78 -15.63 10.64 -10.76
CA ILE A 78 -16.25 9.38 -10.34
C ILE A 78 -17.61 9.64 -9.69
N GLN A 79 -17.70 10.64 -8.81
CA GLN A 79 -18.93 10.96 -8.06
C GLN A 79 -20.09 11.41 -8.97
N ARG A 80 -19.78 12.00 -10.13
CA ARG A 80 -20.78 12.48 -11.09
C ARG A 80 -21.44 11.37 -11.91
N ILE A 81 -20.92 10.15 -11.84
CA ILE A 81 -21.47 9.01 -12.57
C ILE A 81 -22.33 8.16 -11.62
N PRO A 82 -23.59 7.85 -11.98
CA PRO A 82 -24.44 6.95 -11.20
C PRO A 82 -24.01 5.49 -11.44
N TRP A 83 -22.94 5.07 -10.76
CA TRP A 83 -22.42 3.71 -10.90
C TRP A 83 -23.44 2.66 -10.42
N ASP A 84 -23.72 1.67 -11.26
CA ASP A 84 -24.55 0.52 -10.92
C ASP A 84 -23.84 -0.40 -9.92
N VAL A 85 -22.52 -0.55 -10.08
CA VAL A 85 -21.67 -1.35 -9.19
C VAL A 85 -20.25 -0.77 -9.19
N VAL A 86 -19.67 -0.63 -8.00
CA VAL A 86 -18.24 -0.37 -7.80
C VAL A 86 -17.57 -1.60 -7.19
N VAL A 87 -16.56 -2.12 -7.87
CA VAL A 87 -15.73 -3.23 -7.38
C VAL A 87 -14.40 -2.69 -6.90
N LEU A 88 -13.97 -3.12 -5.72
CA LEU A 88 -12.72 -2.74 -5.09
C LEU A 88 -11.91 -4.00 -4.87
N ASP A 89 -10.89 -4.19 -5.71
CA ASP A 89 -9.99 -5.33 -5.60
C ASP A 89 -8.83 -5.05 -4.65
N GLU A 90 -8.34 -6.10 -4.00
CA GLU A 90 -7.41 -6.00 -2.88
C GLU A 90 -7.83 -4.97 -1.84
N ALA A 91 -9.10 -5.04 -1.43
CA ALA A 91 -9.73 -4.10 -0.52
C ALA A 91 -9.01 -3.99 0.84
N HIS A 92 -8.13 -4.93 1.20
CA HIS A 92 -7.26 -4.82 2.37
C HIS A 92 -6.43 -3.51 2.36
N ARG A 93 -6.14 -2.92 1.19
CA ARG A 93 -5.50 -1.60 1.07
C ARG A 93 -6.35 -0.44 1.62
N LEU A 94 -7.67 -0.63 1.71
CA LEU A 94 -8.63 0.32 2.27
C LEU A 94 -8.81 0.17 3.79
N ARG A 95 -8.09 -0.73 4.47
CA ARG A 95 -8.27 -1.00 5.91
C ARG A 95 -8.19 0.23 6.82
N ASN A 96 -7.41 1.24 6.44
CA ASN A 96 -7.13 2.42 7.26
C ASN A 96 -8.14 3.57 7.07
N VAL A 97 -9.36 3.30 6.59
CA VAL A 97 -10.42 4.33 6.45
C VAL A 97 -10.73 5.03 7.78
N TYR A 98 -10.56 4.34 8.91
CA TYR A 98 -10.74 4.90 10.25
C TYR A 98 -9.58 5.81 10.69
N ARG A 99 -8.37 5.64 10.13
CA ARG A 99 -7.22 6.48 10.49
C ARG A 99 -7.34 7.83 9.76
N LYS A 100 -7.23 8.92 10.51
CA LYS A 100 -7.35 10.31 10.00
C LYS A 100 -6.38 10.58 8.84
N ASP A 101 -5.28 9.86 8.73
CA ASP A 101 -4.22 10.14 7.76
C ASP A 101 -4.42 9.46 6.40
N ASN A 102 -5.31 8.47 6.28
CA ASN A 102 -5.55 7.82 4.99
C ASN A 102 -6.49 8.65 4.11
N LYS A 103 -5.93 9.66 3.45
CA LYS A 103 -6.64 10.52 2.50
C LYS A 103 -7.21 9.74 1.31
N ILE A 104 -6.59 8.63 0.90
CA ILE A 104 -7.00 7.87 -0.29
C ILE A 104 -8.36 7.21 -0.04
N ALA A 105 -8.44 6.40 1.02
CA ALA A 105 -9.62 5.59 1.25
C ALA A 105 -10.85 6.44 1.62
N ARG A 106 -10.66 7.57 2.33
CA ARG A 106 -11.75 8.52 2.62
C ARG A 106 -12.27 9.18 1.34
N VAL A 107 -11.38 9.73 0.51
CA VAL A 107 -11.78 10.39 -0.75
C VAL A 107 -12.50 9.42 -1.67
N ILE A 108 -12.02 8.17 -1.78
CA ILE A 108 -12.70 7.17 -2.60
C ILE A 108 -14.06 6.80 -2.00
N ARG A 109 -14.15 6.55 -0.69
CA ARG A 109 -15.42 6.26 0.00
C ARG A 109 -16.46 7.34 -0.29
N ASP A 110 -16.08 8.60 -0.13
CA ASP A 110 -16.98 9.75 -0.32
C ASP A 110 -17.37 9.89 -1.81
N ALA A 111 -16.44 9.62 -2.74
CA ALA A 111 -16.71 9.63 -4.18
C ALA A 111 -17.72 8.56 -4.64
N ILE A 112 -17.82 7.44 -3.91
CA ILE A 112 -18.71 6.31 -4.25
C ILE A 112 -19.83 6.11 -3.21
N GLU A 113 -20.10 7.13 -2.42
CA GLU A 113 -21.16 7.12 -1.42
C GLU A 113 -22.52 6.81 -2.06
N GLY A 114 -23.35 6.00 -1.39
CA GLY A 114 -24.67 5.61 -1.90
C GLY A 114 -24.69 4.59 -3.05
N MET A 115 -23.54 4.25 -3.65
CA MET A 115 -23.47 3.29 -4.75
C MET A 115 -23.36 1.84 -4.25
N PRO A 116 -23.85 0.83 -4.98
CA PRO A 116 -23.60 -0.58 -4.66
C PRO A 116 -22.12 -0.94 -4.77
N LYS A 117 -21.57 -1.62 -3.75
CA LYS A 117 -20.13 -1.90 -3.61
C LYS A 117 -19.85 -3.38 -3.45
N ILE A 118 -18.75 -3.85 -4.03
CA ILE A 118 -18.21 -5.20 -3.84
C ILE A 118 -16.74 -5.07 -3.44
N LEU A 119 -16.40 -5.53 -2.24
CA LEU A 119 -15.01 -5.61 -1.79
C LEU A 119 -14.47 -7.02 -2.05
N LEU A 120 -13.36 -7.12 -2.76
CA LEU A 120 -12.63 -8.37 -2.98
C LEU A 120 -11.33 -8.33 -2.17
N THR A 121 -11.11 -9.34 -1.33
CA THR A 121 -9.87 -9.47 -0.58
C THR A 121 -9.62 -10.93 -0.21
N ALA A 122 -8.38 -11.39 -0.39
CA ALA A 122 -7.95 -12.70 0.07
C ALA A 122 -7.71 -12.72 1.59
N THR A 123 -7.35 -11.59 2.19
CA THR A 123 -6.96 -11.45 3.60
C THR A 123 -7.68 -10.26 4.25
N PRO A 124 -8.94 -10.41 4.69
CA PRO A 124 -9.70 -9.30 5.28
C PRO A 124 -9.18 -8.84 6.66
N LEU A 125 -8.38 -9.68 7.33
CA LEU A 125 -7.84 -9.45 8.66
C LEU A 125 -6.35 -9.79 8.62
N GLN A 126 -5.49 -8.81 8.87
CA GLN A 126 -4.04 -9.02 9.00
C GLN A 126 -3.58 -8.77 10.44
N ASN A 127 -4.02 -7.67 11.06
CA ASN A 127 -3.43 -7.20 12.32
C ASN A 127 -4.44 -6.90 13.45
N SER A 128 -5.67 -6.47 13.13
CA SER A 128 -6.63 -6.02 14.13
C SER A 128 -8.08 -6.12 13.67
N LEU A 129 -9.00 -6.34 14.61
CA LEU A 129 -10.45 -6.28 14.35
C LEU A 129 -10.91 -4.89 13.90
N MET A 130 -10.12 -3.84 14.14
CA MET A 130 -10.38 -2.51 13.60
C MET A 130 -10.26 -2.44 12.07
N GLU A 131 -9.45 -3.31 11.45
CA GLU A 131 -9.37 -3.39 9.98
C GLU A 131 -10.71 -3.88 9.40
N LEU A 132 -11.34 -4.86 10.05
CA LEU A 132 -12.66 -5.37 9.69
C LEU A 132 -13.75 -4.31 9.85
N PHE A 133 -13.71 -3.55 10.94
CA PHE A 133 -14.60 -2.38 11.10
C PHE A 133 -14.42 -1.39 9.94
N GLY A 134 -13.17 -1.07 9.58
CA GLY A 134 -12.87 -0.17 8.47
C GLY A 134 -13.42 -0.66 7.12
N LEU A 135 -13.23 -1.95 6.80
CA LEU A 135 -13.73 -2.55 5.55
C LEU A 135 -15.26 -2.62 5.50
N VAL A 136 -15.91 -3.03 6.59
CA VAL A 136 -17.37 -3.14 6.63
C VAL A 136 -18.01 -1.76 6.60
N SER A 137 -17.48 -0.79 7.34
CA SER A 137 -17.99 0.60 7.34
C SER A 137 -17.83 1.27 5.97
N PHE A 138 -16.93 0.77 5.13
CA PHE A 138 -16.78 1.20 3.75
C PHE A 138 -17.94 0.71 2.86
N ILE A 139 -18.49 -0.48 3.14
CA ILE A 139 -19.67 -1.01 2.46
C ILE A 139 -20.93 -0.32 2.99
N ASP A 140 -21.13 -0.40 4.31
CA ASP A 140 -22.27 0.18 5.02
C ASP A 140 -21.83 0.62 6.44
N PRO A 141 -21.87 1.93 6.75
CA PRO A 141 -21.46 2.46 8.04
C PRO A 141 -22.39 2.04 9.20
N HIS A 142 -23.58 1.50 8.94
CA HIS A 142 -24.55 1.19 9.99
C HIS A 142 -24.40 -0.21 10.58
N VAL A 143 -23.68 -1.12 9.93
CA VAL A 143 -23.57 -2.53 10.34
C VAL A 143 -23.01 -2.69 11.76
N PHE A 144 -22.04 -1.86 12.13
CA PHE A 144 -21.37 -1.92 13.43
C PHE A 144 -21.67 -0.73 14.35
N GLY A 145 -22.43 0.25 13.87
CA GLY A 145 -22.62 1.51 14.58
C GLY A 145 -21.33 2.33 14.68
N SER A 146 -21.15 3.04 15.81
CA SER A 146 -19.99 3.93 15.98
C SER A 146 -18.69 3.18 16.22
N GLU A 147 -17.56 3.79 15.81
CA GLU A 147 -16.21 3.27 16.09
C GLU A 147 -16.00 3.06 17.60
N ALA A 148 -16.44 4.01 18.43
CA ALA A 148 -16.29 3.93 19.88
C ALA A 148 -17.01 2.71 20.47
N TYR A 149 -18.22 2.44 19.99
CA TYR A 149 -19.00 1.27 20.39
C TYR A 149 -18.31 -0.03 19.94
N PHE A 150 -17.89 -0.11 18.67
CA PHE A 150 -17.19 -1.30 18.16
C PHE A 150 -15.89 -1.57 18.93
N ARG A 151 -15.13 -0.51 19.24
CA ARG A 151 -13.89 -0.61 20.01
C ARG A 151 -14.15 -1.12 21.44
N ALA A 152 -15.19 -0.63 22.10
CA ALA A 152 -15.55 -1.08 23.44
C ALA A 152 -16.02 -2.54 23.47
N GLU A 153 -16.75 -2.99 22.44
CA GLU A 153 -17.32 -4.34 22.36
C GLU A 153 -16.31 -5.39 21.85
N PHE A 154 -15.44 -5.04 20.90
CA PHE A 154 -14.61 -6.03 20.17
C PHE A 154 -13.10 -5.74 20.15
N SER A 155 -12.62 -4.54 20.51
CA SER A 155 -11.20 -4.18 20.35
C SER A 155 -10.31 -4.47 21.57
N ARG A 156 -10.78 -5.27 22.53
CA ARG A 156 -9.85 -5.95 23.47
C ARG A 156 -8.91 -6.85 22.64
N LYS A 157 -7.72 -7.19 23.12
CA LYS A 157 -6.81 -8.08 22.36
C LYS A 157 -7.60 -9.31 21.91
N ALA A 158 -7.39 -9.81 20.69
CA ALA A 158 -8.19 -10.93 20.18
C ALA A 158 -8.18 -12.16 21.11
N ALA A 159 -7.16 -12.29 21.97
CA ALA A 159 -7.05 -13.31 23.02
C ALA A 159 -8.01 -13.10 24.23
N ASP A 160 -8.47 -11.88 24.46
CA ASP A 160 -9.34 -11.48 25.58
C ASP A 160 -10.82 -11.41 25.19
N VAL A 161 -11.15 -11.63 23.91
CA VAL A 161 -12.52 -11.63 23.40
C VAL A 161 -13.15 -13.00 23.66
N SER A 162 -14.27 -13.01 24.36
CA SER A 162 -14.99 -14.25 24.69
C SER A 162 -15.55 -14.93 23.43
N ALA A 163 -15.72 -16.26 23.49
CA ALA A 163 -16.32 -17.02 22.39
C ALA A 163 -17.72 -16.48 21.99
N ALA A 164 -18.49 -15.98 22.97
CA ALA A 164 -19.80 -15.38 22.72
C ALA A 164 -19.72 -14.06 21.94
N GLU A 165 -18.74 -13.20 22.25
CA GLU A 165 -18.49 -11.96 21.49
C GLU A 165 -18.07 -12.27 20.05
N PHE A 166 -17.17 -13.24 19.85
CA PHE A 166 -16.78 -13.68 18.50
C PHE A 166 -17.96 -14.24 17.69
N GLN A 167 -18.84 -15.01 18.33
CA GLN A 167 -20.02 -15.55 17.67
C GLN A 167 -20.98 -14.44 17.24
N ARG A 168 -21.24 -13.44 18.09
CA ARG A 168 -22.05 -12.26 17.73
C ARG A 168 -21.44 -11.49 16.56
N LEU A 169 -20.12 -11.29 16.57
CA LEU A 169 -19.42 -10.64 15.47
C LEU A 169 -19.57 -11.42 14.16
N ARG A 170 -19.46 -12.75 14.22
CA ARG A 170 -19.64 -13.63 13.06
C ARG A 170 -21.04 -13.55 12.48
N GLU A 171 -22.07 -13.55 13.33
CA GLU A 171 -23.47 -13.42 12.92
C GLU A 171 -23.75 -12.08 12.25
N ARG A 172 -23.21 -10.98 12.78
CA ARG A 172 -23.32 -9.64 12.16
C ARG A 172 -22.67 -9.57 10.77
N ILE A 173 -21.57 -10.29 10.57
CA ILE A 173 -20.78 -10.26 9.32
C ILE A 173 -21.32 -11.24 8.27
N GLN A 174 -21.97 -12.33 8.68
CA GLN A 174 -22.47 -13.36 7.78
C GLN A 174 -23.26 -12.84 6.56
N PRO A 175 -24.19 -11.88 6.67
CA PRO A 175 -24.98 -11.43 5.52
C PRO A 175 -24.17 -10.62 4.49
N ILE A 176 -23.05 -10.03 4.89
CA ILE A 176 -22.24 -9.12 4.06
C ILE A 176 -20.94 -9.76 3.56
N CYS A 177 -20.46 -10.82 4.21
CA CYS A 177 -19.19 -11.46 3.89
C CYS A 177 -19.41 -12.89 3.42
N GLN A 178 -19.16 -13.12 2.13
CA GLN A 178 -19.05 -14.46 1.57
C GLN A 178 -17.57 -14.88 1.59
N ARG A 179 -17.25 -15.92 2.36
CA ARG A 179 -15.89 -16.48 2.41
C ARG A 179 -15.90 -17.97 2.09
N THR A 180 -15.13 -18.35 1.08
CA THR A 180 -14.92 -19.74 0.69
C THR A 180 -13.45 -20.13 0.91
N LEU A 181 -13.21 -21.20 1.66
CA LEU A 181 -11.89 -21.75 1.92
C LEU A 181 -11.56 -22.85 0.90
N ARG A 182 -10.28 -23.01 0.56
CA ARG A 182 -9.84 -24.10 -0.34
C ARG A 182 -10.33 -25.48 0.11
N ARG A 183 -10.32 -25.74 1.42
CA ARG A 183 -10.81 -27.01 2.01
C ARG A 183 -12.29 -27.28 1.74
N GLN A 184 -13.09 -26.26 1.45
CA GLN A 184 -14.54 -26.39 1.19
C GLN A 184 -14.86 -26.71 -0.27
N VAL A 185 -13.87 -26.67 -1.17
CA VAL A 185 -14.09 -26.88 -2.62
C VAL A 185 -13.18 -27.96 -3.21
N LEU A 186 -12.57 -28.79 -2.36
CA LEU A 186 -11.65 -29.87 -2.77
C LEU A 186 -12.32 -30.91 -3.69
N GLU A 187 -13.64 -31.07 -3.58
CA GLU A 187 -14.42 -31.97 -4.44
C GLU A 187 -14.44 -31.51 -5.91
N TYR A 188 -14.35 -30.20 -6.15
CA TYR A 188 -14.43 -29.60 -7.48
C TYR A 188 -13.07 -29.19 -8.04
N ILE A 189 -12.12 -28.86 -7.16
CA ILE A 189 -10.82 -28.30 -7.53
C ILE A 189 -9.71 -29.09 -6.84
N ARG A 190 -8.86 -29.74 -7.63
CA ARG A 190 -7.64 -30.39 -7.13
C ARG A 190 -6.55 -29.34 -6.95
N TYR A 191 -6.29 -28.95 -5.71
CA TYR A 191 -5.14 -28.12 -5.40
C TYR A 191 -3.90 -28.98 -5.16
N THR A 192 -2.75 -28.51 -5.63
CA THR A 192 -1.45 -29.08 -5.27
C THR A 192 -1.20 -28.87 -3.77
N ASN A 193 -0.87 -29.95 -3.05
CA ASN A 193 -0.48 -29.86 -1.64
C ASN A 193 0.77 -29.00 -1.50
N ARG A 194 0.72 -28.00 -0.62
CA ARG A 194 1.86 -27.16 -0.26
C ARG A 194 2.43 -27.67 1.06
N ILE A 195 3.68 -28.09 1.04
CA ILE A 195 4.41 -28.53 2.23
C ILE A 195 5.39 -27.40 2.58
N SER A 196 5.18 -26.76 3.72
CA SER A 196 6.10 -25.74 4.25
C SER A 196 7.23 -26.44 5.00
N ILE A 197 8.45 -26.29 4.51
CA ILE A 197 9.67 -26.81 5.15
C ILE A 197 10.37 -25.62 5.79
N THR A 198 10.58 -25.68 7.10
CA THR A 198 11.42 -24.71 7.80
C THR A 198 12.85 -25.24 7.78
N GLN A 199 13.76 -24.45 7.24
CA GLN A 199 15.18 -24.78 7.23
C GLN A 199 15.89 -23.78 8.14
N ASP A 200 16.45 -24.31 9.22
CA ASP A 200 17.30 -23.51 10.08
C ASP A 200 18.61 -23.22 9.36
N PHE A 201 19.14 -22.02 9.60
CA PHE A 201 20.45 -21.62 9.13
C PHE A 201 21.25 -21.07 10.32
N THR A 202 22.56 -21.18 10.23
CA THR A 202 23.48 -20.56 11.18
C THR A 202 24.33 -19.59 10.37
N PRO A 203 24.31 -18.28 10.68
CA PRO A 203 25.15 -17.32 9.97
C PRO A 203 26.62 -17.66 10.18
N THR A 204 27.45 -17.39 9.18
CA THR A 204 28.90 -17.49 9.34
C THR A 204 29.42 -16.37 10.23
N ASP A 205 30.64 -16.51 10.75
CA ASP A 205 31.27 -15.45 11.56
C ASP A 205 31.42 -14.14 10.76
N GLU A 206 31.65 -14.23 9.44
CA GLU A 206 31.72 -13.08 8.54
C GLU A 206 30.35 -12.40 8.38
N GLU A 207 29.27 -13.18 8.21
CA GLU A 207 27.90 -12.66 8.13
C GLU A 207 27.46 -12.01 9.46
N LEU A 208 27.85 -12.61 10.59
CA LEU A 208 27.58 -12.05 11.91
C LEU A 208 28.31 -10.72 12.10
N THR A 209 29.59 -10.66 11.72
CA THR A 209 30.41 -9.44 11.78
C THR A 209 29.78 -8.33 10.93
N LEU A 210 29.39 -8.63 9.70
CA LEU A 210 28.67 -7.69 8.83
C LEU A 210 27.35 -7.23 9.46
N TYR A 211 26.59 -8.16 10.03
CA TYR A 211 25.31 -7.85 10.66
C TYR A 211 25.45 -6.91 11.85
N GLU A 212 26.43 -7.15 12.71
CA GLU A 212 26.74 -6.30 13.85
C GLU A 212 27.24 -4.92 13.41
N GLY A 213 28.11 -4.87 12.39
CA GLY A 213 28.61 -3.62 11.80
C GLY A 213 27.50 -2.74 11.23
N VAL A 214 26.64 -3.31 10.37
CA VAL A 214 25.47 -2.60 9.82
C VAL A 214 24.51 -2.20 10.94
N SER A 215 24.27 -3.07 11.92
CA SER A 215 23.40 -2.75 13.05
C SER A 215 23.93 -1.58 13.89
N ALA A 216 25.24 -1.54 14.14
CA ALA A 216 25.88 -0.44 14.84
C ALA A 216 25.79 0.86 14.03
N TYR A 217 25.99 0.80 12.71
CA TYR A 217 25.83 1.94 11.80
C TYR A 217 24.42 2.53 11.86
N LEU A 218 23.38 1.69 11.71
CA LEU A 218 21.98 2.13 11.71
C LEU A 218 21.52 2.72 13.07
N GLN A 219 22.19 2.38 14.17
CA GLN A 219 21.89 2.90 15.52
C GLN A 219 22.53 4.27 15.82
N ARG A 220 23.45 4.77 14.98
CA ARG A 220 24.15 6.05 15.21
C ARG A 220 23.22 7.26 15.15
N ARG A 221 22.90 7.89 16.29
CA ARG A 221 21.88 8.96 16.39
C ARG A 221 22.13 10.18 15.48
N ASP A 222 23.37 10.40 15.08
CA ASP A 222 23.80 11.57 14.32
C ASP A 222 24.13 11.28 12.85
N SER A 223 23.52 10.25 12.23
CA SER A 223 23.78 9.91 10.83
C SER A 223 23.12 10.89 9.85
N TYR A 224 23.91 11.41 8.91
CA TYR A 224 23.46 12.21 7.77
C TYR A 224 22.89 11.34 6.63
N ALA A 225 23.27 10.06 6.56
CA ALA A 225 22.72 9.10 5.61
C ALA A 225 21.25 8.74 5.87
N LEU A 226 20.84 8.83 7.14
CA LEU A 226 19.50 8.47 7.60
C LEU A 226 18.74 9.72 8.08
N PRO A 227 17.92 10.36 7.23
CA PRO A 227 17.09 11.50 7.64
C PRO A 227 16.23 11.16 8.86
N ALA A 228 16.16 12.07 9.84
CA ALA A 228 15.46 11.83 11.11
C ALA A 228 14.00 11.37 10.91
N GLY A 229 13.28 11.95 9.95
CA GLY A 229 11.89 11.59 9.64
C GLY A 229 11.68 10.18 9.06
N GLN A 230 12.70 9.56 8.45
CA GLN A 230 12.58 8.27 7.76
C GLN A 230 13.46 7.16 8.37
N ARG A 231 14.22 7.49 9.42
CA ARG A 231 15.22 6.62 10.02
C ARG A 231 14.70 5.24 10.42
N THR A 232 13.53 5.16 11.04
CA THR A 232 12.92 3.89 11.48
C THR A 232 12.63 2.97 10.30
N LEU A 233 12.01 3.53 9.24
CA LEU A 233 11.67 2.78 8.03
C LEU A 233 12.94 2.32 7.31
N MET A 234 13.89 3.23 7.09
CA MET A 234 15.16 2.90 6.43
C MET A 234 15.95 1.84 7.20
N THR A 235 15.99 1.91 8.54
CA THR A 235 16.64 0.90 9.39
C THR A 235 16.06 -0.48 9.16
N LEU A 236 14.73 -0.58 9.05
CA LEU A 236 14.05 -1.85 8.85
C LEU A 236 14.22 -2.39 7.44
N VAL A 237 14.17 -1.52 6.43
CA VAL A 237 14.42 -1.89 5.03
C VAL A 237 15.85 -2.39 4.88
N LEU A 238 16.84 -1.70 5.42
CA LEU A 238 18.24 -2.11 5.36
C LEU A 238 18.47 -3.43 6.11
N ARG A 239 17.85 -3.64 7.27
CA ARG A 239 17.86 -4.94 7.97
C ARG A 239 17.21 -6.07 7.15
N LYS A 240 16.11 -5.78 6.46
CA LYS A 240 15.42 -6.75 5.58
C LYS A 240 16.29 -7.12 4.39
N ILE A 241 16.95 -6.15 3.76
CA ILE A 241 17.88 -6.37 2.64
C ILE A 241 19.07 -7.21 3.12
N LEU A 242 19.67 -6.84 4.25
CA LEU A 242 20.78 -7.57 4.87
C LEU A 242 20.43 -9.03 5.17
N ALA A 243 19.22 -9.30 5.68
CA ALA A 243 18.74 -10.66 5.93
C ALA A 243 18.48 -11.48 4.64
N SER A 244 18.37 -10.82 3.48
CA SER A 244 18.11 -11.47 2.20
C SER A 244 19.38 -11.82 1.43
N SER A 245 20.39 -10.93 1.45
CA SER A 245 21.68 -11.14 0.78
C SER A 245 22.70 -10.10 1.25
N SER A 246 23.89 -10.57 1.65
CA SER A 246 25.06 -9.72 1.93
C SER A 246 25.52 -8.90 0.72
N PHE A 247 25.28 -9.37 -0.50
CA PHE A 247 25.60 -8.62 -1.72
C PHE A 247 24.58 -7.50 -1.99
N ALA A 248 23.29 -7.74 -1.68
CA ALA A 248 22.25 -6.74 -1.91
C ALA A 248 22.40 -5.51 -1.00
N ILE A 249 22.86 -5.71 0.24
CA ILE A 249 23.12 -4.61 1.16
C ILE A 249 24.33 -3.78 0.71
N ALA A 250 25.37 -4.41 0.13
CA ALA A 250 26.55 -3.71 -0.37
C ALA A 250 26.20 -2.68 -1.45
N ASN A 251 25.37 -3.04 -2.44
CA ASN A 251 24.91 -2.10 -3.46
C ASN A 251 24.11 -0.93 -2.85
N THR A 252 23.29 -1.23 -1.84
CA THR A 252 22.47 -0.21 -1.17
C THR A 252 23.36 0.76 -0.38
N LEU A 253 24.35 0.26 0.36
CA LEU A 253 25.33 1.07 1.09
C LEU A 253 26.19 1.90 0.12
N ALA A 254 26.65 1.33 -0.99
CA ALA A 254 27.41 2.06 -2.01
C ALA A 254 26.61 3.22 -2.64
N SER A 255 25.32 3.03 -2.91
CA SER A 255 24.42 4.09 -3.36
C SER A 255 24.22 5.17 -2.30
N MET A 256 24.13 4.79 -1.01
CA MET A 256 24.07 5.74 0.10
C MET A 256 25.37 6.55 0.19
N ALA A 257 26.53 5.91 0.02
CA ALA A 257 27.85 6.55 0.06
C ALA A 257 27.98 7.56 -1.07
N THR A 258 27.59 7.15 -2.29
CA THR A 258 27.59 8.04 -3.47
C THR A 258 26.72 9.27 -3.25
N ARG A 259 25.55 9.10 -2.63
CA ARG A 259 24.63 10.20 -2.31
C ARG A 259 25.23 11.14 -1.25
N LEU A 260 25.88 10.60 -0.22
CA LEU A 260 26.58 11.40 0.77
C LEU A 260 27.76 12.16 0.16
N THR A 261 28.52 11.53 -0.73
CA THR A 261 29.61 12.18 -1.48
C THR A 261 29.07 13.34 -2.30
N ARG A 262 27.97 13.17 -3.05
CA ARG A 262 27.33 14.28 -3.78
C ARG A 262 26.86 15.41 -2.88
N LYS A 263 26.31 15.09 -1.70
CA LYS A 263 25.91 16.12 -0.71
C LYS A 263 27.12 16.86 -0.14
N LEU A 264 28.22 16.16 0.09
CA LEU A 264 29.48 16.74 0.54
C LEU A 264 30.05 17.66 -0.53
N GLU A 265 30.13 17.18 -1.78
CA GLU A 265 30.59 17.96 -2.94
C GLU A 265 29.71 19.19 -3.16
N ALA A 266 28.37 19.06 -3.07
CA ALA A 266 27.45 20.18 -3.18
C ALA A 266 27.57 21.19 -2.03
N ALA A 267 27.84 20.72 -0.80
CA ALA A 267 28.11 21.59 0.34
C ALA A 267 29.49 22.28 0.22
N GLU A 268 30.45 21.65 -0.46
CA GLU A 268 31.78 22.19 -0.75
C GLU A 268 31.78 23.13 -1.98
N GLN A 269 30.84 22.97 -2.93
CA GLN A 269 30.76 23.68 -4.23
C GLN A 269 29.69 24.79 -4.29
N GLU A 270 29.51 25.55 -3.21
CA GLU A 270 28.81 26.85 -3.16
C GLU A 270 27.27 26.85 -2.99
N ALA A 271 26.81 27.94 -2.36
CA ALA A 271 25.47 28.50 -2.51
C ALA A 271 25.09 28.60 -4.00
N ALA A 272 24.48 27.56 -4.57
CA ALA A 272 23.68 27.63 -5.79
C ALA A 272 22.89 26.33 -5.99
N ASN A 273 21.57 26.51 -6.00
CA ASN A 273 20.54 25.63 -6.55
C ASN A 273 20.14 24.39 -5.76
N GLU A 274 18.94 24.50 -5.16
CA GLU A 274 18.03 23.40 -4.90
C GLU A 274 17.84 22.58 -6.18
N ALA A 275 18.43 21.39 -6.23
CA ALA A 275 18.14 20.39 -7.23
C ALA A 275 17.54 19.15 -6.55
N ASP A 276 16.21 19.08 -6.64
CA ASP A 276 15.41 17.88 -6.89
C ASP A 276 16.02 16.55 -6.42
N ILE A 277 15.67 16.13 -5.19
CA ILE A 277 15.85 14.74 -4.74
C ILE A 277 14.54 14.00 -5.03
N GLY A 278 14.28 13.79 -6.31
CA GLY A 278 13.27 12.90 -6.83
C GLY A 278 13.90 11.61 -7.32
N ASP A 279 13.31 10.48 -6.90
CA ASP A 279 13.46 9.15 -7.48
C ASP A 279 14.83 8.47 -7.35
N ASP A 280 15.01 7.73 -6.25
CA ASP A 280 15.59 6.39 -6.39
C ASP A 280 15.11 5.44 -5.30
N TYR A 281 13.80 5.16 -5.35
CA TYR A 281 13.13 4.34 -4.36
C TYR A 281 11.89 3.64 -4.91
N ASP A 282 12.02 3.04 -6.09
CA ASP A 282 10.96 2.19 -6.66
C ASP A 282 10.68 0.95 -5.77
N VAL A 283 11.66 0.46 -5.02
CA VAL A 283 11.47 -0.61 -4.02
C VAL A 283 10.83 -0.10 -2.71
N LEU A 284 11.01 1.19 -2.40
CA LEU A 284 10.40 1.79 -1.21
C LEU A 284 8.93 2.12 -1.43
N ASN A 285 8.46 2.45 -2.63
CA ASN A 285 7.05 2.80 -2.84
C ASN A 285 6.10 1.63 -2.54
N GLU A 286 6.46 0.39 -2.89
CA GLU A 286 5.65 -0.79 -2.54
C GLU A 286 5.66 -1.06 -1.02
N THR A 287 6.80 -0.87 -0.35
CA THR A 287 6.92 -1.08 1.10
C THR A 287 6.32 0.09 1.91
N ARG A 288 6.35 1.31 1.36
CA ARG A 288 5.81 2.54 1.93
C ARG A 288 4.29 2.53 1.99
N ASP A 289 3.62 1.91 1.03
CA ASP A 289 2.17 1.68 1.09
C ASP A 289 1.77 0.67 2.18
N GLU A 290 2.64 -0.29 2.52
CA GLU A 290 2.44 -1.23 3.63
C GLU A 290 2.70 -0.55 5.00
N TRP A 291 3.72 0.32 5.08
CA TRP A 291 4.24 0.90 6.33
C TRP A 291 3.74 2.31 6.69
N ASN A 292 3.22 3.10 5.74
CA ASN A 292 2.50 4.36 6.03
C ASN A 292 1.20 4.14 6.82
N SER A 293 0.93 2.90 7.21
CA SER A 293 -0.11 2.56 8.15
C SER A 293 0.23 2.94 9.60
N GLU A 294 1.49 3.20 10.00
CA GLU A 294 1.82 3.32 11.44
C GLU A 294 2.60 4.53 11.96
N ASN A 295 3.14 5.46 11.18
CA ASN A 295 3.77 6.65 11.76
C ASN A 295 3.58 7.92 10.92
N THR A 296 2.79 8.86 11.45
CA THR A 296 2.94 10.29 11.13
C THR A 296 4.20 10.77 11.83
N VAL A 297 5.31 10.89 11.11
CA VAL A 297 6.44 11.69 11.60
C VAL A 297 6.37 13.01 10.86
N ASN A 298 6.29 14.10 11.64
CA ASN A 298 6.44 15.46 11.16
C ASN A 298 7.69 15.56 10.27
N ASP A 299 7.58 16.30 9.18
CA ASP A 299 8.73 16.84 8.46
C ASP A 299 9.45 17.81 9.41
N GLU A 300 10.35 17.28 10.24
CA GLU A 300 11.34 18.09 10.95
C GLU A 300 12.60 18.23 10.10
N GLU A 301 13.06 19.48 10.05
CA GLU A 301 14.18 20.04 9.31
C GLU A 301 15.29 19.05 8.94
N THR A 302 15.55 18.93 7.64
CA THR A 302 16.86 18.52 7.12
C THR A 302 17.92 19.44 7.71
N LYS A 303 18.70 18.93 8.67
CA LYS A 303 19.88 19.65 9.17
C LYS A 303 20.82 19.94 7.99
N GLU A 304 20.91 21.20 7.59
CA GLU A 304 21.92 21.64 6.64
C GLU A 304 23.31 21.45 7.26
N PRO A 305 24.27 20.84 6.53
CA PRO A 305 25.62 20.66 7.02
C PRO A 305 26.39 21.99 6.91
N SER A 306 26.10 22.96 7.77
CA SER A 306 26.76 24.28 7.73
C SER A 306 27.98 24.41 8.65
N SER A 307 28.43 23.32 9.29
CA SER A 307 29.58 23.34 10.22
C SER A 307 30.68 22.36 9.79
N ALA A 308 31.94 22.71 10.06
CA ALA A 308 33.09 21.84 9.77
C ALA A 308 32.99 20.46 10.44
N GLU A 309 32.31 20.37 11.60
CA GLU A 309 32.01 19.12 12.29
C GLU A 309 31.00 18.24 11.52
N ALA A 310 30.03 18.86 10.83
CA ALA A 310 29.06 18.14 9.99
C ALA A 310 29.74 17.51 8.77
N LEU A 311 30.63 18.24 8.10
CA LEU A 311 31.37 17.75 6.93
C LEU A 311 32.34 16.62 7.31
N ALA A 312 32.99 16.71 8.47
CA ALA A 312 33.85 15.64 8.99
C ALA A 312 33.06 14.35 9.26
N ARG A 313 31.85 14.46 9.81
CA ARG A 313 30.96 13.31 10.06
C ARG A 313 30.43 12.66 8.79
N ILE A 314 30.08 13.46 7.78
CA ILE A 314 29.68 12.92 6.46
C ILE A 314 30.83 12.10 5.84
N ARG A 315 32.08 12.55 5.97
CA ARG A 315 33.26 11.80 5.52
C ARG A 315 33.46 10.48 6.28
N GLU A 316 33.20 10.47 7.59
CA GLU A 316 33.22 9.23 8.40
C GLU A 316 32.12 8.24 8.00
N GLU A 317 30.93 8.73 7.63
CA GLU A 317 29.82 7.91 7.15
C GLU A 317 30.12 7.31 5.77
N ILE A 318 30.66 8.10 4.83
CA ILE A 318 31.08 7.59 3.51
C ILE A 318 32.08 6.44 3.69
N LYS A 319 33.07 6.62 4.58
CA LYS A 319 34.04 5.56 4.86
C LYS A 319 33.37 4.31 5.45
N ALA A 320 32.48 4.49 6.42
CA ALA A 320 31.75 3.38 7.05
C ALA A 320 30.77 2.64 6.11
N GLU A 321 30.32 3.28 5.03
CA GLU A 321 29.46 2.66 4.01
C GLU A 321 30.24 1.95 2.90
N THR A 322 31.56 2.21 2.78
CA THR A 322 32.41 1.68 1.71
C THR A 322 33.35 0.55 2.18
N ASP A 323 33.76 0.57 3.46
CA ASP A 323 34.64 -0.43 4.10
C ASP A 323 33.84 -1.59 4.71
#